data_AF-A0A7W7M762-F1
#
_entry.id   AF-A0A7W7M762-F1
#
_cell.length_a   1.000
_cell.length_b   1.000
_cell.length_c   1.000
_cell.angle_alpha   90.00
_cell.angle_beta   90.00
_cell.angle_gamma   90.00
#
_symmetry.space_group_name_H-M   'P 1'
#
loop_
_entity.id
_entity.type
_entity.pdbx_description
1 polymer ?
#
loop_
_entity_poly.entity_id
_entity_poly.type
_entity_poly.pdbx_seq_one_letter_code
_entity_poly.pdbx_strand_id
1 'polypeptide(L)' 'MEAKIENVQLNLDDETLIEAAKILGTRNAADTVNAALREIVDIRKRVEAMEKLAEMGARGDFDEFLDKSTYRR' A
#
# COMPACT_ATOMS: atom_id res chain seq x y z
N MET A 1 -2.05 -13.27 14.49
CA MET A 1 -3.44 -13.28 15.01
C MET A 1 -4.34 -13.35 13.79
N GLU A 2 -5.07 -14.44 13.58
CA GLU A 2 -6.03 -14.55 12.47
C GLU A 2 -7.24 -13.67 12.80
N ALA A 3 -7.45 -12.61 12.03
CA ALA A 3 -8.64 -11.79 12.16
C ALA A 3 -9.82 -12.57 11.56
N LYS A 4 -10.72 -13.04 12.42
CA LYS A 4 -11.99 -13.62 11.97
C LYS A 4 -12.97 -12.45 11.78
N ILE A 5 -13.27 -12.11 10.53
CA ILE A 5 -14.21 -11.03 10.21
C ILE A 5 -15.55 -11.66 9.80
N GLU A 6 -16.58 -11.42 10.61
CA GLU A 6 -17.97 -11.78 10.32
C GLU A 6 -18.64 -10.66 9.48
N ASN A 7 -19.89 -10.85 9.06
CA ASN A 7 -20.61 -9.83 8.30
C ASN A 7 -20.79 -8.56 9.15
N VAL A 8 -20.04 -7.49 8.84
CA VAL A 8 -19.98 -6.28 9.67
C VAL A 8 -21.04 -5.29 9.21
N GLN A 9 -21.88 -4.83 10.15
CA GLN A 9 -22.73 -3.66 9.94
C GLN A 9 -22.06 -2.42 10.53
N LEU A 10 -21.87 -1.40 9.69
CA LEU A 10 -21.21 -0.14 10.05
C LEU A 10 -22.10 1.01 9.61
N ASN A 11 -22.12 2.07 10.42
CA ASN A 11 -22.63 3.37 9.98
C ASN A 11 -21.47 4.14 9.35
N LEU A 12 -21.65 4.57 8.11
CA LEU A 12 -20.68 5.34 7.36
C LEU A 12 -21.23 6.73 7.12
N ASP A 13 -20.33 7.69 6.99
CA ASP A 13 -20.68 9.03 6.54
C ASP A 13 -20.93 9.02 5.03
N ASP A 14 -22.13 9.43 4.61
CA ASP A 14 -22.57 9.35 3.22
C ASP A 14 -21.77 10.27 2.30
N GLU A 15 -21.41 11.47 2.76
CA GLU A 15 -20.64 12.43 1.95
C GLU A 15 -19.24 11.89 1.64
N THR A 16 -18.56 11.39 2.66
CA THR A 16 -17.23 10.77 2.54
C THR A 16 -17.29 9.54 1.63
N LEU A 17 -18.33 8.71 1.78
CA LEU A 17 -18.50 7.51 0.97
C LEU A 17 -18.74 7.84 -0.50
N ILE A 18 -19.52 8.89 -0.79
CA ILE A 18 -19.77 9.38 -2.16
C ILE A 18 -18.48 9.93 -2.77
N GLU A 19 -17.69 10.70 -2.03
CA GLU A 19 -16.42 11.21 -2.51
C GLU A 19 -15.43 10.08 -2.80
N ALA A 20 -15.29 9.13 -1.88
CA ALA A 20 -14.48 7.93 -2.09
C ALA A 20 -14.95 7.15 -3.32
N ALA A 21 -16.26 7.00 -3.52
CA ALA A 21 -16.80 6.31 -4.71
C ALA A 21 -16.43 7.01 -6.02
N LYS A 22 -16.42 8.35 -6.03
CA LYS A 22 -15.99 9.13 -7.21
C LYS A 22 -14.50 8.95 -7.49
N ILE A 23 -13.66 9.02 -6.46
CA ILE A 23 -12.20 8.84 -6.57
C ILE A 23 -11.87 7.43 -7.06
N LEU A 24 -12.55 6.42 -6.51
CA LEU A 24 -12.29 5.00 -6.76
C LEU A 24 -13.03 4.46 -8.00
N GLY A 25 -13.96 5.22 -8.57
CA GLY A 25 -14.77 4.80 -9.72
C GLY A 25 -15.77 3.69 -9.41
N THR A 26 -16.20 3.55 -8.16
CA THR A 26 -17.12 2.52 -7.70
C THR A 26 -18.57 3.02 -7.67
N ARG A 27 -19.53 2.08 -7.63
CA ARG A 27 -20.98 2.39 -7.72
C ARG A 27 -21.80 1.98 -6.50
N ASN A 28 -21.22 1.19 -5.59
CA ASN A 28 -21.89 0.77 -4.37
C ASN A 28 -20.94 0.85 -3.17
N ALA A 29 -21.53 0.96 -1.98
CA ALA A 29 -20.80 1.16 -0.73
C ALA A 29 -19.77 0.07 -0.43
N ALA A 30 -20.15 -1.20 -0.62
CA ALA A 30 -19.28 -2.34 -0.32
C ALA A 30 -18.02 -2.33 -1.19
N ASP A 31 -18.18 -2.08 -2.49
CA ASP A 31 -17.05 -1.98 -3.42
C ASP A 31 -16.16 -0.79 -3.07
N THR A 32 -16.74 0.37 -2.75
CA THR A 32 -15.98 1.57 -2.34
C THR A 32 -15.14 1.29 -1.10
N VAL A 33 -15.73 0.69 -0.05
CA VAL A 33 -15.02 0.38 1.20
C VAL A 33 -13.93 -0.65 0.94
N ASN A 34 -14.22 -1.73 0.21
CA ASN A 34 -13.23 -2.77 -0.08
C ASN A 34 -12.07 -2.23 -0.93
N ALA A 35 -12.34 -1.38 -1.91
CA ALA A 35 -11.32 -0.72 -2.72
C ALA A 35 -10.45 0.21 -1.88
N ALA A 36 -11.06 1.07 -1.05
CA ALA A 36 -10.34 1.98 -0.15
C ALA A 36 -9.44 1.22 0.84
N LEU A 37 -9.94 0.12 1.43
CA LEU A 37 -9.18 -0.71 2.35
C LEU A 37 -8.00 -1.41 1.67
N ARG A 38 -8.17 -1.86 0.42
CA ARG A 38 -7.05 -2.42 -0.35
C ARG A 38 -6.00 -1.36 -0.65
N GLU A 39 -6.44 -0.18 -1.09
CA GLU A 39 -5.54 0.93 -1.42
C GLU A 39 -4.70 1.37 -0.22
N ILE A 40 -5.30 1.54 0.97
CA ILE A 40 -4.54 1.96 2.16
C ILE A 40 -3.50 0.90 2.58
N VAL A 41 -3.83 -0.39 2.46
CA VAL A 41 -2.88 -1.48 2.72
C VAL A 41 -1.73 -1.43 1.73
N ASP A 42 -2.02 -1.23 0.44
CA ASP A 42 -0.99 -1.15 -0.60
C ASP A 42 -0.10 0.07 -0.44
N ILE A 43 -0.67 1.24 -0.11
CA ILE A 43 0.08 2.46 0.22
C ILE A 43 1.01 2.18 1.40
N ARG A 44 0.50 1.59 2.49
CA ARG A 44 1.33 1.31 3.66
C ARG A 44 2.48 0.35 3.34
N LYS A 45 2.21 -0.72 2.61
CA LYS A 45 3.26 -1.67 2.17
C LYS A 45 4.33 -1.00 1.30
N ARG A 46 3.93 -0.07 0.42
CA ARG A 46 4.88 0.69 -0.40
C ARG A 46 5.76 1.59 0.47
N VAL A 47 5.20 2.27 1.46
CA VAL A 47 5.96 3.10 2.41
C VAL A 47 6.96 2.25 3.19
N GLU A 48 6.53 1.14 3.78
CA GLU A 48 7.42 0.21 4.50
C GLU A 48 8.54 -0.36 3.61
N ALA A 49 8.23 -0.63 2.34
CA ALA A 49 9.25 -1.07 1.38
C ALA A 49 10.26 0.03 1.08
N MET A 50 9.83 1.30 0.95
CA MET A 50 10.73 2.43 0.75
C MET A 50 11.62 2.68 1.97
N GLU A 51 11.10 2.55 3.19
CA GLU A 51 11.89 2.65 4.42
C GLU A 51 13.00 1.59 4.45
N LYS A 52 12.66 0.33 4.14
CA LYS A 52 13.64 -0.76 4.06
C LYS A 52 14.70 -0.51 2.99
N LEU A 53 14.31 -0.02 1.81
CA LEU A 53 15.25 0.32 0.74
C LEU A 53 16.20 1.45 1.18
N ALA A 54 15.70 2.45 1.91
CA ALA A 54 16.53 3.53 2.45
C ALA A 54 17.53 3.01 3.50
N GLU A 55 17.11 2.13 4.40
CA GLU A 55 17.98 1.48 5.38
C GLU A 55 19.08 0.63 4.70
N MET A 56 18.71 -0.17 3.69
CA MET A 56 19.67 -0.94 2.90
C MET A 56 20.72 -0.05 2.24
N GLY A 57 20.28 1.07 1.64
CA GLY A 57 21.19 2.05 1.06
C GLY A 57 22.14 2.68 2.08
N ALA A 58 21.64 3.03 3.27
CA ALA A 58 22.46 3.60 4.34
C ALA A 58 23.50 2.62 4.90
N ARG A 59 23.24 1.30 4.83
CA ARG A 59 24.20 0.25 5.22
C ARG A 59 25.24 -0.08 4.15
N GLY A 60 25.10 0.47 2.94
CA GLY A 60 25.97 0.14 1.81
C GLY A 60 25.61 -1.18 1.12
N ASP A 61 24.40 -1.71 1.32
CA ASP A 61 23.97 -2.99 0.73
C ASP A 61 23.97 -2.96 -0.82
N PHE A 62 24.06 -1.76 -1.43
CA PHE A 62 24.16 -1.56 -2.89
C PHE A 62 25.57 -1.21 -3.39
N ASP A 63 26.57 -1.12 -2.52
CA ASP A 63 27.92 -0.64 -2.89
C ASP A 63 28.61 -1.57 -3.89
N GLU A 64 28.35 -2.87 -3.82
CA GLU A 64 28.87 -3.87 -4.77
C GLU A 64 28.45 -3.57 -6.22
N PHE A 65 27.28 -2.97 -6.44
CA PHE A 65 26.80 -2.62 -7.77
C PHE A 65 27.43 -1.34 -8.34
N LEU A 66 28.13 -0.56 -7.51
CA LEU A 66 28.78 0.68 -7.93
C LEU A 66 30.12 0.42 -8.63
N ASP A 67 30.81 -0.67 -8.29
CA ASP A 67 32.06 -1.04 -8.96
C ASP A 67 31.79 -1.64 -10.34
N LYS A 68 32.04 -0.83 -11.38
CA LYS A 68 31.81 -1.24 -12.77
C LYS A 68 32.98 -2.02 -13.38
N SER A 69 34.10 -2.17 -12.67
CA SER A 69 35.28 -2.90 -13.17
C SER A 69 34.98 -4.40 -13.33
N THR A 70 34.01 -4.92 -12.58
CA THR A 70 33.58 -6.32 -12.57
C THR A 70 32.71 -6.71 -13.77
N TYR A 71 32.05 -5.77 -14.47
CA TYR A 71 31.16 -6.08 -15.61
C TYR A 71 31.89 -6.37 -16.94
N ARG A 72 33.18 -6.08 -17.05
CA ARG A 72 33.95 -6.17 -18.31
C ARG A 72 35.00 -7.30 -18.33
N ARG A 73 34.80 -8.36 -17.55
CA ARG A 73 35.64 -9.58 -17.62
C ARG A 73 35.01 -10.67 -18.48
#